data_AF-A0A3M1XMD7-F1
#
_entry.id   AF-A0A3M1XMD7-F1
#
_cell.length_a   1.000
_cell.length_b   1.000
_cell.length_c   1.000
_cell.angle_alpha   90.00
_cell.angle_beta   90.00
_cell.angle_gamma   90.00
#
_symmetry.space_group_name_H-M   'P 1'
#
loop_
_entity.id
_entity.type
_entity.pdbx_description
1 polymer ?
#
loop_
_entity_poly.entity_id
_entity_poly.type
_entity_poly.pdbx_seq_one_letter_code
_entity_poly.pdbx_strand_id
1 'polypeptide(L)'
;MILHLAPRADWEATPPEQPYRAASLATEGFIHATQGDALLLRVANTLYKNRPGEFVVLAVDESKLTSEVRWEAPTGDVIPPEATVSDTAPDDALRFPHIYGPINRDAIVAVRLATRDADGAFVGFDPLPDLANPLNLKSPGQMADELLAATDAFSEALARFKDSVEGRLAQLDEEIKKLH
;
A
#
# COMPACT_ATOMS: atom_id res chain seq x y z
N MET A 1 -5.47 3.06 -0.60
CA MET A 1 -4.63 2.02 0.02
C MET A 1 -3.75 2.69 1.06
N ILE A 2 -3.83 2.20 2.29
CA ILE A 2 -3.11 2.74 3.45
C ILE A 2 -2.21 1.66 4.03
N LEU A 3 -1.18 2.08 4.76
CA LEU A 3 -0.15 1.18 5.26
C LEU A 3 -0.07 1.24 6.78
N HIS A 4 -0.13 0.10 7.45
CA HIS A 4 0.09 0.00 8.89
C HIS A 4 1.39 -0.75 9.17
N LEU A 5 2.30 -0.14 9.95
CA LEU A 5 3.51 -0.79 10.43
C LEU A 5 3.25 -1.44 11.79
N ALA A 6 3.52 -2.74 11.88
CA ALA A 6 3.28 -3.53 13.08
C ALA A 6 4.55 -4.29 13.48
N PRO A 7 4.80 -4.50 14.79
CA PRO A 7 5.74 -5.53 15.22
C PRO A 7 5.30 -6.88 14.65
N ARG A 8 6.24 -7.62 14.05
CA ARG A 8 5.94 -8.90 13.40
C ARG A 8 5.33 -9.91 14.38
N ALA A 9 5.84 -9.92 15.62
CA ALA A 9 5.32 -10.78 16.68
C ALA A 9 3.84 -10.52 16.98
N ASP A 10 3.40 -9.25 16.98
CA ASP A 10 2.00 -8.89 17.24
C ASP A 10 1.09 -9.34 16.09
N TRP A 11 1.57 -9.21 14.85
CA TRP A 11 0.90 -9.73 13.66
C TRP A 11 0.73 -11.26 13.72
N GLU A 12 1.81 -11.99 14.00
CA GLU A 12 1.83 -13.46 14.02
C GLU A 12 1.08 -14.04 15.23
N ALA A 13 1.01 -13.32 16.35
CA ALA A 13 0.25 -13.72 17.52
C ALA A 13 -1.27 -13.66 17.28
N THR A 14 -1.74 -12.91 16.29
CA THR A 14 -3.16 -12.86 15.94
C THR A 14 -3.50 -14.06 15.03
N PRO A 15 -4.44 -14.95 15.40
CA PRO A 15 -4.87 -16.04 14.55
C PRO A 15 -5.37 -15.54 13.18
N PRO A 16 -5.07 -16.23 12.07
CA PRO A 16 -5.41 -15.79 10.72
C PRO A 16 -6.92 -15.58 10.48
N GLU A 17 -7.77 -16.17 11.31
CA GLU A 17 -9.24 -16.12 11.26
C GLU A 17 -9.80 -14.92 12.03
N GLN A 18 -8.96 -14.23 12.81
CA GLN A 18 -9.36 -13.08 13.61
C GLN A 18 -8.88 -11.77 12.96
N PRO A 19 -9.69 -10.70 13.03
CA PRO A 19 -9.25 -9.36 12.67
C PRO A 19 -8.00 -8.95 13.45
N TYR A 20 -7.06 -8.30 12.79
CA TYR A 20 -5.85 -7.79 13.42
C TYR A 20 -6.17 -6.59 14.32
N ARG A 21 -5.55 -6.55 15.51
CA ARG A 21 -5.68 -5.46 16.49
C ARG A 21 -4.30 -4.98 16.90
N ALA A 22 -3.99 -3.72 16.62
CA ALA A 22 -2.78 -3.07 17.13
C ALA A 22 -2.99 -2.60 18.58
N ALA A 23 -1.90 -2.49 19.34
CA ALA A 23 -1.94 -1.98 20.72
C ALA A 23 -2.53 -0.58 20.83
N SER A 24 -2.28 0.30 19.84
CA SER A 24 -2.81 1.67 19.80
C SER A 24 -4.34 1.71 19.80
N LEU A 25 -5.02 0.68 19.30
CA LEU A 25 -6.48 0.61 19.34
C LEU A 25 -7.01 0.57 20.78
N ALA A 26 -6.27 -0.06 21.70
CA ALA A 26 -6.64 -0.14 23.12
C ALA A 26 -6.20 1.10 23.91
N THR A 27 -5.07 1.72 23.55
CA THR A 27 -4.49 2.86 24.30
C THR A 27 -4.97 4.22 23.80
N GLU A 28 -5.26 4.34 22.51
CA GLU A 28 -5.56 5.61 21.82
C GLU A 28 -6.92 5.60 21.11
N GLY A 29 -7.50 4.41 20.88
CA GLY A 29 -8.81 4.24 20.27
C GLY A 29 -8.79 4.09 18.75
N PHE A 30 -7.61 4.10 18.12
CA PHE A 30 -7.44 3.91 16.68
C PHE A 30 -6.08 3.28 16.32
N ILE A 31 -5.97 2.78 15.09
CA ILE A 31 -4.74 2.25 14.52
C ILE A 31 -4.14 3.27 13.57
N HIS A 32 -2.88 3.64 13.78
CA HIS A 32 -2.17 4.55 12.87
C HIS A 32 -1.82 3.85 11.56
N ALA A 33 -2.06 4.54 10.46
CA ALA A 33 -1.59 4.16 9.15
C ALA A 33 -0.96 5.38 8.44
N THR A 34 -0.30 5.13 7.32
CA THR A 34 0.27 6.17 6.46
C THR A 34 -0.16 5.97 5.01
N GLN A 35 0.00 7.02 4.21
CA GLN A 35 -0.13 6.93 2.76
C GLN A 35 1.25 6.75 2.12
N GLY A 36 1.48 5.58 1.53
CA GLY A 36 2.67 5.29 0.71
C GLY A 36 3.96 5.03 1.50
N ASP A 37 4.88 4.35 0.81
CA ASP A 37 6.11 3.81 1.41
C ASP A 37 7.09 4.90 1.84
N ALA A 38 7.23 5.97 1.04
CA ALA A 38 8.18 7.04 1.33
C ALA A 38 7.85 7.76 2.65
N LEU A 39 6.56 8.02 2.90
CA LEU A 39 6.12 8.59 4.17
C LEU A 39 6.29 7.58 5.31
N LEU A 40 5.93 6.32 5.07
CA LEU A 40 6.08 5.28 6.08
C LEU A 40 7.52 5.10 6.53
N LEU A 41 8.50 5.09 5.61
CA LEU A 41 9.93 4.98 5.95
C LEU A 41 10.39 6.11 6.87
N ARG A 42 9.92 7.35 6.62
CA ARG A 42 10.26 8.50 7.47
C ARG A 42 9.65 8.36 8.86
N VAL A 43 8.36 8.04 8.95
CA VAL A 43 7.66 7.79 10.23
C VAL A 43 8.32 6.63 10.99
N ALA A 44 8.67 5.55 10.30
CA ALA A 44 9.31 4.36 10.86
C ALA A 44 10.65 4.72 11.52
N ASN A 45 11.47 5.51 10.83
CA ASN A 45 12.77 5.94 11.34
C ASN A 45 12.66 6.95 12.49
N THR A 46 11.62 7.77 12.53
CA THR A 46 11.40 8.71 13.64
C THR A 46 10.92 8.00 14.90
N LEU A 47 9.93 7.12 14.79
CA LEU A 47 9.21 6.56 15.94
C LEU A 47 9.70 5.18 16.38
N TYR A 48 10.23 4.38 15.44
CA TYR A 48 10.47 2.95 15.67
C TYR A 48 11.92 2.51 15.45
N LYS A 49 12.83 3.41 15.05
CA LYS A 49 14.24 3.06 14.77
C LYS A 49 14.90 2.28 15.90
N ASN A 50 14.72 2.71 17.14
CA ASN A 50 15.34 2.07 18.31
C ASN A 50 14.48 0.94 18.91
N ARG A 51 13.29 0.66 18.35
CA ARG A 51 12.44 -0.42 18.85
C ARG A 51 12.98 -1.76 18.31
N PRO A 52 13.28 -2.74 19.19
CA PRO A 52 13.84 -4.02 18.78
C PRO A 52 12.79 -4.91 18.09
N GLY A 53 13.28 -5.94 17.40
CA GLY A 53 12.46 -6.94 16.73
C GLY A 53 12.15 -6.60 15.27
N GLU A 54 11.56 -7.57 14.58
CA GLU A 54 11.13 -7.41 13.19
C GLU A 54 9.79 -6.68 13.10
N PHE A 55 9.59 -6.00 11.97
CA PHE A 55 8.36 -5.28 11.68
C PHE A 55 7.81 -5.73 10.34
N VAL A 56 6.50 -5.68 10.22
CA VAL A 56 5.78 -5.92 8.97
C VAL A 56 4.92 -4.71 8.61
N VAL A 57 4.72 -4.52 7.31
CA VAL A 57 3.77 -3.55 6.77
C VAL A 57 2.56 -4.28 6.25
N LEU A 58 1.41 -3.98 6.82
CA LEU A 58 0.11 -4.41 6.34
C LEU A 58 -0.37 -3.39 5.31
N ALA A 59 -0.47 -3.81 4.04
CA ALA A 59 -1.08 -3.00 3.00
C ALA A 59 -2.60 -3.22 3.04
N VAL A 60 -3.34 -2.16 3.35
CA VAL A 60 -4.77 -2.21 3.61
C VAL A 60 -5.54 -1.53 2.48
N ASP A 61 -6.44 -2.27 1.86
CA ASP A 61 -7.43 -1.76 0.93
C ASP A 61 -8.61 -1.17 1.70
N GLU A 62 -8.69 0.16 1.70
CA GLU A 62 -9.74 0.93 2.39
C GLU A 62 -11.14 0.56 1.91
N SER A 63 -11.31 0.11 0.66
CA SER A 63 -12.63 -0.25 0.13
C SER A 63 -13.19 -1.56 0.70
N LYS A 64 -12.32 -2.39 1.27
CA LYS A 64 -12.66 -3.67 1.91
C LYS A 64 -12.68 -3.58 3.44
N LEU A 65 -12.18 -2.48 3.98
CA LEU A 65 -12.06 -2.28 5.41
C LEU A 65 -13.46 -2.06 6.02
N THR A 66 -13.78 -2.81 7.07
CA THR A 66 -15.07 -2.66 7.78
C THR A 66 -15.04 -1.56 8.85
N SER A 67 -13.84 -1.22 9.32
CA SER A 67 -13.62 -0.14 10.29
C SER A 67 -13.59 1.23 9.62
N GLU A 68 -14.08 2.25 10.31
CA GLU A 68 -14.05 3.63 9.83
C GLU A 68 -12.59 4.14 9.71
N VAL A 69 -12.29 4.84 8.61
CA VAL A 69 -11.01 5.54 8.42
C VAL A 69 -11.25 7.03 8.44
N ARG A 70 -10.50 7.76 9.28
CA ARG A 70 -10.48 9.22 9.27
C ARG A 70 -9.11 9.72 8.91
N TRP A 71 -9.07 10.75 8.07
CA TRP A 71 -7.84 11.42 7.66
C TRP A 71 -7.69 12.69 8.50
N GLU A 72 -6.80 12.63 9.47
CA GLU A 72 -6.67 13.63 10.53
C GLU A 72 -5.24 14.14 10.64
N ALA A 73 -5.05 15.26 11.32
CA ALA A 73 -3.73 15.74 11.67
C ALA A 73 -2.96 14.69 12.49
N PRO A 74 -1.61 14.67 12.43
CA PRO A 74 -0.81 13.79 13.28
C PRO A 74 -1.18 13.97 14.77
N THR A 75 -1.25 12.86 15.48
CA THR A 75 -1.51 12.81 16.93
C THR A 75 -0.31 12.20 17.64
N GLY A 76 -0.08 12.58 18.91
CA GLY A 76 0.97 12.02 19.77
C GLY A 76 2.04 13.03 20.22
N ASP A 77 2.86 12.60 21.18
CA ASP A 77 3.91 13.43 21.81
C ASP A 77 5.10 13.71 20.88
N VAL A 78 5.34 12.80 19.93
CA VAL A 78 6.39 12.92 18.92
C VAL A 78 5.73 12.98 17.55
N ILE A 79 5.64 14.20 17.01
CA ILE A 79 5.16 14.43 15.66
C ILE A 79 6.36 14.34 14.71
N PRO A 80 6.36 13.43 13.71
CA PRO A 80 7.42 13.37 12.72
C PRO A 80 7.57 14.73 12.02
N PRO A 81 8.81 15.23 11.78
CA PRO A 81 9.01 16.52 11.10
C PRO A 81 8.21 16.64 9.80
N GLU A 82 8.06 15.54 9.07
CA GLU A 82 7.32 15.42 7.81
C GLU A 82 5.83 15.73 7.96
N ALA A 83 5.26 15.51 9.15
CA ALA A 83 3.88 15.79 9.45
C ALA A 83 3.61 17.29 9.69
N THR A 84 4.68 18.09 9.75
CA THR A 84 4.63 19.56 9.97
C THR A 84 4.99 20.37 8.72
N VAL A 85 5.45 19.73 7.64
CA VAL A 85 5.83 20.41 6.39
C VAL A 85 4.77 20.14 5.33
N SER A 86 3.99 21.17 5.00
CA SER A 86 3.24 21.21 3.75
C SER A 86 4.05 22.00 2.74
N ASP A 87 4.44 21.36 1.62
CA ASP A 87 5.10 22.04 0.50
C ASP A 87 4.12 22.95 -0.28
N THR A 88 2.81 22.93 0.04
CA THR A 88 1.77 23.55 -0.79
C THR A 88 0.93 24.64 -0.13
N ALA A 89 0.81 24.73 1.20
CA ALA A 89 0.26 25.90 1.91
C ALA A 89 0.32 25.69 3.44
N PRO A 90 0.42 26.76 4.26
CA PRO A 90 0.38 26.66 5.72
C PRO A 90 -0.90 26.01 6.30
N ASP A 91 -2.00 25.94 5.53
CA ASP A 91 -3.27 25.31 5.93
C ASP A 91 -3.45 23.85 5.45
N ASP A 92 -2.54 23.31 4.63
CA ASP A 92 -2.59 21.94 4.10
C ASP A 92 -1.68 21.00 4.92
N ALA A 93 -1.91 20.94 6.23
CA ALA A 93 -1.17 20.03 7.10
C ALA A 93 -1.32 18.57 6.63
N LEU A 94 -0.22 17.84 6.59
CA LEU A 94 -0.21 16.44 6.18
C LEU A 94 -1.15 15.61 7.07
N ARG A 95 -2.11 14.92 6.44
CA ARG A 95 -3.08 14.09 7.15
C ARG A 95 -2.72 12.62 7.11
N PHE A 96 -2.97 11.94 8.21
CA PHE A 96 -2.72 10.52 8.40
C PHE A 96 -4.03 9.76 8.55
N PRO A 97 -4.14 8.57 7.93
CA PRO A 97 -5.29 7.70 8.13
C PRO A 97 -5.24 7.06 9.52
N HIS A 98 -6.30 7.25 10.29
CA HIS A 98 -6.58 6.56 11.55
C HIS A 98 -7.74 5.60 11.37
N ILE A 99 -7.51 4.32 11.70
CA ILE A 99 -8.50 3.26 11.58
C ILE A 99 -9.18 3.04 12.94
N TYR A 100 -10.46 3.36 13.06
CA TYR A 100 -11.25 3.30 14.29
C TYR A 100 -11.86 1.91 14.51
N GLY A 101 -11.01 0.90 14.57
CA GLY A 101 -11.42 -0.47 14.79
C GLY A 101 -10.35 -1.48 14.36
N PRO A 102 -10.64 -2.78 14.51
CA PRO A 102 -9.74 -3.83 14.03
C PRO A 102 -9.66 -3.84 12.49
N ILE A 103 -8.57 -4.38 11.95
CA ILE A 103 -8.39 -4.57 10.50
C ILE A 103 -8.86 -5.98 10.14
N ASN A 104 -9.95 -6.09 9.39
CA ASN A 104 -10.41 -7.36 8.85
C ASN A 104 -9.40 -7.92 7.82
N ARG A 105 -9.22 -9.24 7.81
CA ARG A 105 -8.12 -9.91 7.10
C ARG A 105 -8.20 -9.77 5.59
N ASP A 106 -9.40 -9.76 5.03
CA ASP A 106 -9.70 -9.55 3.61
C ASP A 106 -9.38 -8.11 3.14
N ALA A 107 -9.29 -7.14 4.06
CA ALA A 107 -8.77 -5.81 3.75
C ALA A 107 -7.24 -5.77 3.66
N ILE A 108 -6.52 -6.77 4.18
CA ILE A 108 -5.06 -6.85 4.11
C ILE A 108 -4.67 -7.54 2.80
N VAL A 109 -4.31 -6.75 1.80
CA VAL A 109 -4.03 -7.24 0.45
C VAL A 109 -2.57 -7.65 0.24
N ALA A 110 -1.66 -7.21 1.12
CA ALA A 110 -0.29 -7.67 1.16
C ALA A 110 0.32 -7.50 2.56
N VAL A 111 1.28 -8.36 2.88
CA VAL A 111 2.14 -8.23 4.06
C VAL A 111 3.58 -8.18 3.59
N ARG A 112 4.33 -7.17 4.04
CA ARG A 112 5.72 -6.94 3.65
C ARG A 112 6.62 -6.91 4.88
N LEU A 113 7.81 -7.48 4.79
CA LEU A 113 8.84 -7.38 5.80
C LEU A 113 9.50 -6.00 5.72
N ALA A 114 9.62 -5.31 6.84
CA ALA A 114 10.37 -4.07 6.90
C ALA A 114 11.87 -4.37 7.06
N THR A 115 12.68 -3.91 6.11
CA THR A 115 14.13 -4.11 6.14
C THR A 115 14.83 -2.99 6.88
N ARG A 116 15.85 -3.37 7.65
CA ARG A 116 16.68 -2.47 8.44
C ARG A 116 18.14 -2.64 8.09
N ASP A 117 18.90 -1.56 8.12
CA ASP A 117 20.35 -1.59 8.01
C ASP A 117 21.02 -1.93 9.36
N ALA A 118 22.35 -1.94 9.37
CA ALA A 118 23.16 -2.24 10.56
C ALA A 118 22.97 -1.22 11.70
N ASP A 119 22.53 0.00 11.39
CA ASP A 119 22.25 1.07 12.36
C ASP A 119 20.79 1.04 12.84
N GLY A 120 20.02 0.03 12.40
CA GLY A 120 18.62 -0.17 12.72
C GLY A 120 17.66 0.75 11.97
N ALA A 121 18.14 1.54 11.01
CA ALA A 121 17.30 2.41 10.21
C ALA A 121 16.49 1.59 9.21
N PHE A 122 15.21 1.91 9.04
CA PHE A 122 14.35 1.31 8.04
C PHE A 122 14.75 1.79 6.65
N VAL A 123 15.01 0.85 5.74
CA VAL A 123 15.51 1.13 4.38
C VAL A 123 14.58 0.63 3.27
N GLY A 124 13.60 -0.21 3.59
CA GLY A 124 12.66 -0.72 2.59
C GLY A 124 11.59 -1.64 3.16
N PHE A 125 10.71 -2.10 2.27
CA PHE A 125 9.64 -3.03 2.58
C PHE A 125 9.56 -4.10 1.48
N ASP A 126 10.08 -5.28 1.78
CA ASP A 126 10.13 -6.40 0.84
C ASP A 126 8.93 -7.34 1.04
N PRO A 127 8.54 -8.17 0.05
CA PRO A 127 7.55 -9.21 0.28
C PRO A 127 7.91 -10.06 1.51
N LEU A 128 6.92 -10.35 2.37
CA LEU A 128 7.17 -11.23 3.52
C LEU A 128 7.62 -12.60 2.99
N PRO A 129 8.80 -13.12 3.38
CA PRO A 129 9.26 -14.40 2.88
C PRO A 129 8.30 -15.49 3.33
N ASP A 130 7.78 -16.26 2.37
CA ASP A 130 7.12 -17.51 2.67
C ASP A 130 8.18 -18.51 3.11
N LEU A 131 8.25 -18.80 4.41
CA LEU A 131 9.22 -19.76 4.95
C LEU A 131 8.98 -21.19 4.42
N ALA A 132 7.77 -21.51 3.95
CA ALA A 132 7.48 -22.76 3.25
C ALA A 132 7.88 -22.73 1.77
N ASN A 133 8.16 -21.55 1.22
CA ASN A 133 8.57 -21.32 -0.16
C ASN A 133 9.68 -20.25 -0.25
N PRO A 134 10.89 -20.55 0.25
CA PRO A 134 11.97 -19.57 0.43
C PRO A 134 12.50 -18.98 -0.89
N LEU A 135 12.21 -19.62 -2.02
CA LEU A 135 12.58 -19.15 -3.35
C LEU A 135 11.49 -18.27 -4.00
N ASN A 136 10.37 -18.03 -3.29
CA ASN A 136 9.21 -17.32 -3.80
C ASN A 136 8.74 -17.86 -5.16
N LEU A 137 8.76 -19.19 -5.31
CA LEU A 137 8.33 -19.85 -6.54
C LEU A 137 6.82 -19.70 -6.67
N LYS A 138 6.36 -19.11 -7.77
CA LYS A 138 4.93 -19.01 -8.04
C LYS A 138 4.32 -20.41 -8.12
N SER A 139 3.20 -20.62 -7.44
CA SER A 139 2.42 -21.84 -7.62
C SER A 139 1.87 -21.91 -9.06
N PRO A 140 1.50 -23.10 -9.56
CA PRO A 140 0.86 -23.22 -10.87
C PRO A 140 -0.38 -22.34 -11.03
N GLY A 141 -1.17 -22.14 -9.97
CA GLY A 141 -2.33 -21.24 -9.97
C GLY A 141 -1.94 -19.78 -10.13
N GLN A 142 -0.95 -19.31 -9.37
CA GLN A 142 -0.45 -17.93 -9.48
C GLN A 142 0.17 -17.64 -10.85
N MET A 143 0.85 -18.61 -11.45
CA MET A 143 1.34 -18.50 -12.83
C MET A 143 0.20 -18.41 -13.84
N ALA A 144 -0.87 -19.17 -13.64
CA ALA A 144 -2.05 -19.13 -14.51
C ALA A 144 -2.80 -17.79 -14.41
N ASP A 145 -2.99 -17.26 -13.20
CA ASP A 145 -3.65 -15.96 -12.98
C ASP A 145 -2.86 -14.81 -13.61
N GLU A 146 -1.53 -14.83 -13.50
CA GLU A 146 -0.67 -13.83 -14.12
C GLU A 146 -0.69 -13.92 -15.66
N LEU A 147 -0.72 -15.14 -16.20
CA LEU A 147 -0.87 -15.36 -17.63
C LEU A 147 -2.22 -14.84 -18.13
N LEU A 148 -3.30 -15.04 -17.36
CA LEU A 148 -4.61 -14.47 -17.66
C LEU A 148 -4.56 -12.94 -17.66
N ALA A 149 -4.04 -12.33 -16.60
CA ALA A 149 -3.95 -10.88 -16.47
C ALA A 149 -3.11 -10.25 -17.60
N ALA A 150 -2.00 -10.90 -18.00
CA ALA A 150 -1.20 -10.46 -19.13
C ALA A 150 -1.95 -10.57 -20.46
N THR A 151 -2.78 -11.60 -20.62
CA THR A 151 -3.61 -11.80 -21.82
C THR A 151 -4.72 -10.74 -21.92
N ASP A 152 -5.34 -10.39 -20.79
CA ASP A 152 -6.35 -9.33 -20.73
C ASP A 152 -5.74 -7.96 -21.06
N ALA A 153 -4.58 -7.65 -20.46
CA ALA A 153 -3.85 -6.40 -20.74
C ALA A 153 -3.44 -6.30 -22.22
N PHE A 154 -2.99 -7.41 -22.83
CA PHE A 154 -2.66 -7.47 -24.25
C PHE A 154 -3.90 -7.26 -25.12
N SER A 155 -5.02 -7.89 -24.78
CA SER A 155 -6.28 -7.76 -25.51
C SER A 155 -6.79 -6.31 -25.51
N GLU A 156 -6.71 -5.65 -24.35
CA GLU A 156 -7.08 -4.24 -24.21
C GLU A 156 -6.13 -3.30 -24.98
N ALA A 157 -4.82 -3.60 -24.99
CA ALA A 157 -3.86 -2.86 -25.79
C ALA A 157 -4.13 -3.01 -27.30
N LEU A 158 -4.48 -4.22 -27.75
CA LEU A 158 -4.83 -4.49 -29.14
C LEU A 158 -6.11 -3.76 -29.57
N ALA A 159 -7.12 -3.70 -28.69
CA ALA A 159 -8.34 -2.92 -28.93
C ALA A 159 -8.03 -1.43 -29.12
N ARG A 160 -7.24 -0.84 -28.21
CA ARG A 160 -6.80 0.56 -28.31
C ARG A 160 -6.00 0.84 -29.60
N PHE A 161 -5.14 -0.09 -30.00
CA PHE A 161 -4.39 0.03 -31.25
C PHE A 161 -5.31 0.03 -32.48
N LYS A 162 -6.29 -0.89 -32.50
CA LYS A 162 -7.28 -0.97 -33.58
C LYS A 162 -8.06 0.34 -33.69
N ASP A 163 -8.60 0.86 -32.59
CA ASP A 163 -9.36 2.11 -32.56
C ASP A 163 -8.51 3.29 -33.06
N SER A 164 -7.22 3.31 -32.72
CA SER A 164 -6.28 4.34 -33.21
C SER A 164 -6.07 4.28 -34.72
N VAL A 165 -5.93 3.08 -35.30
CA VAL A 165 -5.77 2.90 -36.75
C VAL A 165 -7.04 3.31 -37.49
N GLU A 166 -8.21 2.87 -37.02
CA GLU A 166 -9.50 3.22 -37.62
C GLU A 166 -9.73 4.74 -37.58
N GLY A 167 -9.41 5.40 -36.46
CA GLY A 167 -9.47 6.85 -36.34
C GLY A 167 -8.53 7.58 -37.32
N ARG A 168 -7.31 7.06 -37.54
CA ARG A 168 -6.34 7.63 -38.48
C ARG A 168 -6.79 7.51 -39.93
N LEU A 169 -7.37 6.37 -40.30
CA LEU A 169 -7.93 6.14 -41.63
C LEU A 169 -9.10 7.08 -41.90
N ALA A 170 -10.03 7.23 -40.95
CA ALA A 170 -11.16 8.15 -41.08
C ALA A 170 -10.70 9.62 -41.24
N GLN A 171 -9.65 10.04 -40.53
CA GLN A 171 -9.07 11.36 -40.69
C GLN A 171 -8.47 11.57 -42.09
N LEU A 172 -7.71 10.58 -42.59
CA LEU A 172 -7.13 10.63 -43.93
C LEU A 172 -8.22 10.72 -45.03
N ASP A 173 -9.32 9.97 -44.88
CA ASP A 173 -10.44 10.04 -45.81
C ASP A 173 -11.08 11.44 -45.86
N GLU A 174 -11.24 12.09 -44.71
CA GLU A 174 -11.76 13.46 -44.64
C GLU A 174 -10.77 14.51 -45.20
N GLU A 175 -9.45 14.31 -45.03
CA GLU A 175 -8.43 15.15 -45.64
C GLU A 175 -8.42 15.01 -47.17
N ILE A 176 -8.54 13.80 -47.69
CA ILE A 176 -8.64 13.52 -49.13
C ILE A 176 -9.89 14.16 -49.74
N LYS A 177 -11.05 14.07 -49.08
CA LYS A 177 -12.30 14.70 -49.56
C LYS A 177 -12.21 16.22 -49.66
N LYS A 178 -11.42 16.88 -48.80
CA LYS A 178 -11.24 18.34 -48.83
C LYS A 178 -10.31 18.82 -49.95
N LEU A 179 -9.56 17.92 -50.57
CA LEU A 179 -8.62 18.22 -51.66
C LEU A 179 -9.26 18.11 -53.06
N HIS A 180 -10.51 17.63 -53.16
CA HIS A 180 -11.29 17.55 -54.39
C HIS A 180 -12.55 18.43 -54.31
#